data_AF-A0A9D7NQU8-F1
#
_entry.id   AF-A0A9D7NQU8-F1
#
_cell.length_a   1.000
_cell.length_b   1.000
_cell.length_c   1.000
_cell.angle_alpha   90.00
_cell.angle_beta   90.00
_cell.angle_gamma   90.00
#
_symmetry.space_group_name_H-M   'P 1'
#
loop_
_entity.id
_entity.type
_entity.pdbx_description
1 polymer ?
#
loop_
_entity_poly.entity_id
_entity_poly.type
_entity_poly.pdbx_seq_one_letter_code
_entity_poly.pdbx_strand_id
1 'polypeptide(L)'
;MGTITLVRTDKQLPDAAALAGARSLLFGAFDGANKEARSNWRRLWKRLMGFEPGEFMRVDVVQPRSGPFHRYHMALEQRLFDSQERFDDFEQLRYWLKVGAAWVTWAAGPAGGVVPIPRSVSYRKADEDEFREFHDKVLGFLRGPHAAKYLWRHLSDADRAEMMERVIGSFE
;
A
#
# COMPACT_ATOMS: atom_id res chain seq x y z
N MET A 1 -6.59 -0.39 3.02
CA MET A 1 -7.53 0.36 3.89
C MET A 1 -7.06 0.21 5.32
N GLY A 2 -6.43 1.25 5.89
CA GLY A 2 -5.97 1.20 7.27
C GLY A 2 -7.14 1.03 8.24
N THR A 3 -7.19 -0.10 8.96
CA THR A 3 -8.15 -0.29 10.06
C THR A 3 -7.44 -0.01 11.38
N ILE A 4 -8.02 0.85 12.20
CA ILE A 4 -7.55 1.13 13.56
C ILE A 4 -8.62 0.71 14.55
N THR A 5 -8.28 -0.18 15.47
CA THR A 5 -9.15 -0.53 16.61
C THR A 5 -8.65 0.21 17.85
N LEU A 6 -9.45 1.14 18.33
CA LEU A 6 -9.18 1.93 19.54
C LEU A 6 -9.95 1.33 20.71
N VAL A 7 -9.33 1.28 21.89
CA VAL A 7 -9.99 0.89 23.14
C VAL A 7 -9.74 1.95 24.21
N ARG A 8 -10.76 2.27 24.99
CA ARG A 8 -10.59 3.10 26.18
C ARG A 8 -9.94 2.27 27.27
N THR A 9 -8.71 2.61 27.63
CA THR A 9 -8.01 1.99 28.77
C THR A 9 -8.57 2.49 30.11
N ASP A 10 -8.14 1.86 31.19
CA ASP A 10 -8.46 2.23 32.58
C ASP A 10 -7.81 3.56 33.04
N LYS A 11 -6.78 4.03 32.32
CA LYS A 11 -6.08 5.28 32.64
C LYS A 11 -7.06 6.46 32.71
N GLN A 12 -7.08 7.22 33.79
CA GLN A 12 -7.96 8.38 33.94
C GLN A 12 -7.69 9.45 32.85
N LEU A 13 -8.76 10.10 32.38
CA LEU A 13 -8.62 11.20 31.43
C LEU A 13 -7.89 12.38 32.09
N PRO A 14 -6.98 13.06 31.36
CA PRO A 14 -6.32 14.24 31.90
C PRO A 14 -7.33 15.37 32.18
N ASP A 15 -6.98 16.26 33.10
CA ASP A 15 -7.78 17.43 33.41
C ASP A 15 -7.82 18.46 32.25
N ALA A 16 -8.63 19.50 32.42
CA ALA A 16 -8.81 20.51 31.38
C ALA A 16 -7.52 21.29 31.04
N ALA A 17 -6.64 21.49 32.02
CA ALA A 17 -5.38 22.19 31.82
C ALA A 17 -4.41 21.34 31.00
N ALA A 18 -4.28 20.06 31.34
CA ALA A 18 -3.46 19.10 30.59
C ALA A 18 -4.00 18.85 29.17
N LEU A 19 -5.32 18.90 28.97
CA LEU A 19 -5.95 18.74 27.65
C LEU A 19 -5.85 19.99 26.75
N ALA A 20 -5.41 21.14 27.26
CA ALA A 20 -5.34 22.37 26.47
C ALA A 20 -4.42 22.21 25.24
N GLY A 21 -3.24 21.61 25.42
CA GLY A 21 -2.31 21.33 24.33
C GLY A 21 -2.89 20.35 23.30
N ALA A 22 -3.57 19.30 23.78
CA ALA A 22 -4.23 18.33 22.91
C ALA A 22 -5.33 18.99 22.06
N ARG A 23 -6.12 19.90 22.63
CA ARG A 23 -7.15 20.64 21.89
C ARG A 23 -6.55 21.54 20.81
N SER A 24 -5.44 22.21 21.10
CA SER A 24 -4.74 23.07 20.12
C SER A 24 -4.24 22.26 18.92
N LEU A 25 -3.67 21.08 19.17
CA LEU A 25 -3.28 20.15 18.11
C LEU A 25 -4.51 19.64 17.32
N LEU A 26 -5.48 19.05 18.02
CA LEU A 26 -6.59 18.33 17.40
C LEU A 26 -7.62 19.21 16.73
N PHE A 27 -7.78 20.47 17.15
CA PHE A 27 -8.80 21.39 16.61
C PHE A 27 -8.23 22.72 16.10
N GLY A 28 -6.90 22.85 16.06
CA GLY A 28 -6.19 24.02 15.54
C GLY A 28 -5.22 23.62 14.43
N ALA A 29 -4.26 22.74 14.71
CA ALA A 29 -3.33 22.24 13.70
C ALA A 29 -3.99 21.25 12.72
N PHE A 30 -4.92 20.44 13.23
CA PHE A 30 -5.79 19.58 12.43
C PHE A 30 -7.24 20.03 12.57
N ASP A 31 -8.00 20.00 11.48
CA ASP A 31 -9.46 20.23 11.50
C ASP A 31 -10.10 19.66 10.23
N GLY A 32 -11.44 19.70 10.15
CA GLY A 32 -12.16 19.34 8.94
C GLY A 32 -12.02 20.38 7.83
N ALA A 33 -11.80 19.91 6.59
CA ALA A 33 -11.61 20.74 5.40
C ALA A 33 -12.83 21.61 5.04
N ASN A 34 -14.01 21.29 5.57
CA ASN A 34 -15.24 22.06 5.40
C ASN A 34 -16.11 21.96 6.66
N LYS A 35 -17.25 22.66 6.67
CA LYS A 35 -18.17 22.71 7.83
C LYS A 35 -18.65 21.33 8.27
N GLU A 36 -18.99 20.46 7.32
CA GLU A 36 -19.45 19.10 7.61
C GLU A 36 -18.33 18.25 8.19
N ALA A 37 -17.16 18.25 7.54
CA ALA A 37 -15.97 17.55 8.01
C ALA A 37 -15.57 17.99 9.43
N ARG A 38 -15.62 19.30 9.72
CA ARG A 38 -15.33 19.86 11.05
C ARG A 38 -16.32 19.35 12.11
N SER A 39 -17.60 19.27 11.75
CA SER A 39 -18.65 18.70 12.63
C SER A 39 -18.40 17.22 12.90
N ASN A 40 -18.09 16.43 11.85
CA ASN A 40 -17.80 15.00 11.97
C ASN A 40 -16.54 14.75 12.81
N TRP A 41 -15.49 15.56 12.60
CA TRP A 41 -14.25 15.50 13.37
C TRP A 41 -14.48 15.76 14.87
N ARG A 42 -15.24 16.79 15.21
CA ARG A 42 -15.62 17.08 16.61
C ARG A 42 -16.47 15.96 17.22
N ARG A 43 -17.38 15.38 16.44
CA ARG A 43 -18.24 14.26 16.87
C ARG A 43 -17.43 13.00 17.18
N LEU A 44 -16.41 12.69 16.37
CA LEU A 44 -15.49 11.58 16.60
C LEU A 44 -14.83 11.69 17.98
N TRP A 45 -14.19 12.83 18.26
CA TRP A 45 -13.52 13.06 19.54
C TRP A 45 -14.48 13.14 20.72
N LYS A 46 -15.67 13.72 20.53
CA LYS A 46 -16.72 13.70 21.56
C LYS A 46 -17.12 12.27 21.93
N ARG A 47 -17.22 11.36 20.96
CA ARG A 47 -17.52 9.94 21.22
C ARG A 47 -16.38 9.26 21.97
N LEU A 48 -15.14 9.40 21.50
CA LEU A 48 -13.95 8.82 22.15
C LEU A 48 -13.79 9.26 23.61
N MET A 49 -14.01 10.55 23.89
CA MET A 49 -13.92 11.10 25.25
C MET A 49 -15.06 10.64 26.17
N GLY A 50 -16.16 10.14 25.59
CA GLY A 50 -17.29 9.59 26.33
C GLY A 50 -17.20 8.10 26.59
N PHE A 51 -16.14 7.43 26.12
CA PHE A 51 -16.01 5.98 26.31
C PHE A 51 -15.73 5.61 27.75
N GLU A 52 -16.36 4.52 28.19
CA GLU A 52 -16.02 3.83 29.43
C GLU A 52 -14.86 2.85 29.20
N PRO A 53 -14.04 2.56 30.23
CA PRO A 53 -12.96 1.58 30.11
C PRO A 53 -13.46 0.23 29.56
N GLY A 54 -12.80 -0.25 28.51
CA GLY A 54 -13.17 -1.49 27.79
C GLY A 54 -14.02 -1.27 26.54
N GLU A 55 -14.63 -0.09 26.36
CA GLU A 55 -15.32 0.23 25.10
C GLU A 55 -14.32 0.44 23.96
N PHE A 56 -14.70 -0.03 22.76
CA PHE A 56 -13.86 0.03 21.58
C PHE A 56 -14.58 0.65 20.38
N MET A 57 -13.79 1.24 19.48
CA MET A 57 -14.25 1.78 18.21
C MET A 57 -13.32 1.30 17.10
N ARG A 58 -13.91 0.83 16.01
CA ARG A 58 -13.19 0.60 14.76
C ARG A 58 -13.28 1.84 13.89
N VAL A 59 -12.14 2.31 13.41
CA VAL A 59 -12.02 3.41 12.45
C VAL A 59 -11.40 2.85 11.17
N ASP A 60 -12.12 2.98 10.07
CA ASP A 60 -11.59 2.70 8.75
C ASP A 60 -11.11 4.01 8.13
N VAL A 61 -9.82 4.07 7.80
CA VAL A 61 -9.17 5.25 7.21
C VAL A 61 -9.00 5.01 5.71
N VAL A 62 -9.47 5.96 4.91
CA VAL A 62 -9.29 5.95 3.46
C VAL A 62 -8.34 7.09 3.11
N GLN A 63 -7.14 6.74 2.65
CA GLN A 63 -6.24 7.68 2.04
C GLN A 63 -6.41 7.62 0.51
N PRO A 64 -6.83 8.73 -0.14
CA PRO A 64 -6.92 8.75 -1.58
C PRO A 64 -5.52 8.58 -2.19
N ARG A 65 -5.46 7.86 -3.31
CA ARG A 65 -4.21 7.47 -3.97
C ARG A 65 -3.37 8.66 -4.41
N SER A 66 -2.07 8.57 -4.18
CA SER A 66 -1.06 9.52 -4.62
C SER A 66 -0.77 9.35 -6.10
N GLY A 67 -1.21 10.32 -6.91
CA GLY A 67 -0.87 10.38 -8.34
C GLY A 67 0.64 10.33 -8.62
N PRO A 68 1.49 11.06 -7.86
CA PRO A 68 2.94 10.94 -7.97
C PRO A 68 3.48 9.52 -7.75
N PHE A 69 3.04 8.83 -6.70
CA PHE A 69 3.52 7.47 -6.40
C PHE A 69 3.05 6.45 -7.45
N HIS A 70 1.86 6.64 -8.01
CA HIS A 70 1.43 5.85 -9.16
C HIS A 70 2.38 6.01 -10.36
N ARG A 71 2.72 7.24 -10.74
CA ARG A 71 3.66 7.51 -11.84
C ARG A 71 5.05 6.93 -11.57
N TYR A 72 5.49 7.03 -10.32
CA TYR A 72 6.74 6.44 -9.87
C TYR A 72 6.79 4.93 -10.09
N HIS A 73 5.77 4.19 -9.66
CA HIS A 73 5.71 2.75 -9.90
C HIS A 73 5.56 2.39 -11.39
N MET A 74 4.78 3.15 -12.18
CA MET A 74 4.71 2.92 -13.63
C MET A 74 6.06 3.13 -14.33
N ALA A 75 6.85 4.10 -13.86
CA ALA A 75 8.20 4.34 -14.40
C ALA A 75 9.15 3.18 -14.09
N LEU A 76 9.03 2.54 -12.91
CA LEU A 76 9.73 1.29 -12.60
C LEU A 76 9.33 0.17 -13.58
N GLU A 77 8.02 -0.08 -13.74
CA GLU A 77 7.52 -1.11 -14.66
C GLU A 77 8.03 -0.87 -16.10
N GLN A 78 7.97 0.37 -16.58
CA GLN A 78 8.44 0.74 -17.92
C GLN A 78 9.94 0.53 -18.07
N ARG A 79 10.74 1.01 -17.11
CA ARG A 79 12.20 0.82 -17.16
C ARG A 79 12.57 -0.66 -17.16
N LEU A 80 11.90 -1.46 -16.35
CA LEU A 80 12.10 -2.90 -16.34
C LEU A 80 11.79 -3.48 -17.72
N PHE A 81 10.64 -3.13 -18.31
CA PHE A 81 10.23 -3.57 -19.64
C PHE A 81 11.26 -3.23 -20.72
N ASP A 82 11.78 -2.00 -20.72
CA ASP A 82 12.75 -1.54 -21.71
C ASP A 82 14.13 -2.21 -21.55
N SER A 83 14.41 -2.77 -20.37
CA SER A 83 15.69 -3.38 -20.02
C SER A 83 15.76 -4.91 -20.20
N GLN A 84 14.66 -5.54 -20.58
CA GLN A 84 14.51 -7.00 -20.67
C GLN A 84 14.11 -7.43 -22.09
N GLU A 85 14.40 -8.69 -22.45
CA GLU A 85 14.15 -9.24 -23.80
C GLU A 85 13.09 -10.36 -23.81
N ARG A 86 12.42 -10.58 -22.68
CA ARG A 86 11.53 -11.72 -22.44
C ARG A 86 10.08 -11.44 -22.81
N PHE A 87 9.64 -10.20 -22.65
CA PHE A 87 8.28 -9.74 -22.90
C PHE A 87 8.30 -8.68 -24.00
N ASP A 88 7.52 -8.93 -25.06
CA ASP A 88 7.27 -7.95 -26.13
C ASP A 88 5.98 -7.14 -25.89
N ASP A 89 5.17 -7.56 -24.92
CA ASP A 89 3.92 -6.93 -24.51
C ASP A 89 4.02 -6.45 -23.06
N PHE A 90 3.80 -5.16 -22.86
CA PHE A 90 3.93 -4.52 -21.55
C PHE A 90 2.91 -5.06 -20.53
N GLU A 91 1.67 -5.33 -20.95
CA GLU A 91 0.67 -5.91 -20.06
C GLU A 91 1.02 -7.33 -19.63
N GLN A 92 1.67 -8.13 -20.50
CA GLN A 92 2.18 -9.45 -20.13
C GLN A 92 3.26 -9.39 -19.05
N LEU A 93 4.19 -8.43 -19.14
CA LEU A 93 5.16 -8.17 -18.06
C LEU A 93 4.41 -7.85 -16.76
N ARG A 94 3.40 -6.98 -16.81
CA ARG A 94 2.65 -6.57 -15.61
C ARG A 94 1.85 -7.73 -15.00
N TYR A 95 1.29 -8.62 -15.81
CA TYR A 95 0.66 -9.84 -15.30
C TYR A 95 1.68 -10.73 -14.62
N TRP A 96 2.85 -10.93 -15.23
CA TRP A 96 3.93 -11.70 -14.62
C TRP A 96 4.41 -11.09 -13.30
N LEU A 97 4.58 -9.77 -13.23
CA LEU A 97 4.92 -9.06 -11.98
C LEU A 97 3.87 -9.28 -10.90
N LYS A 98 2.58 -9.15 -11.22
CA LYS A 98 1.49 -9.42 -10.26
C LYS A 98 1.52 -10.85 -9.75
N VAL A 99 1.74 -11.83 -10.63
CA VAL A 99 1.83 -13.24 -10.24
C VAL A 99 3.06 -13.49 -9.37
N GLY A 100 4.23 -12.99 -9.79
CA GLY A 100 5.49 -13.13 -9.06
C GLY A 100 5.48 -12.46 -7.68
N ALA A 101 4.83 -11.31 -7.57
CA ALA A 101 4.60 -10.59 -6.32
C ALA A 101 3.49 -11.21 -5.44
N ALA A 102 2.90 -12.34 -5.86
CA ALA A 102 1.73 -12.95 -5.23
C ALA A 102 0.55 -11.98 -5.03
N TRP A 103 0.42 -10.97 -5.91
CA TRP A 103 -0.69 -10.03 -5.95
C TRP A 103 -1.88 -10.63 -6.72
N VAL A 104 -2.38 -11.75 -6.20
CA VAL A 104 -3.34 -12.62 -6.89
C VAL A 104 -4.44 -13.07 -5.95
N THR A 105 -5.56 -13.48 -6.54
CA THR A 105 -6.55 -14.31 -5.87
C THR A 105 -6.34 -15.75 -6.36
N TRP A 106 -6.09 -16.65 -5.43
CA TRP A 106 -5.97 -18.07 -5.72
C TRP A 106 -7.36 -18.68 -5.89
N ALA A 107 -7.59 -19.34 -7.02
CA ALA A 107 -8.86 -19.98 -7.33
C ALA A 107 -8.65 -21.41 -7.84
N ALA A 108 -9.67 -22.25 -7.69
CA ALA A 108 -9.69 -23.56 -8.34
C ALA A 108 -9.83 -23.37 -9.85
N GLY A 109 -8.85 -23.84 -10.60
CA GLY A 109 -8.86 -23.86 -12.05
C GLY A 109 -9.83 -24.93 -12.57
N PRO A 110 -10.21 -24.83 -13.85
CA PRO A 110 -11.19 -25.73 -14.46
C PRO A 110 -10.77 -27.21 -14.48
N ALA A 111 -9.47 -27.50 -14.36
CA ALA A 111 -8.92 -28.86 -14.25
C ALA A 111 -8.54 -29.27 -12.81
N GLY A 112 -9.01 -28.54 -11.79
CA GLY A 112 -8.79 -28.85 -10.37
C GLY A 112 -7.47 -28.37 -9.76
N GLY A 113 -6.55 -27.81 -10.54
CA GLY A 113 -5.33 -27.17 -10.04
C GLY A 113 -5.59 -25.76 -9.48
N VAL A 114 -4.78 -25.29 -8.53
CA VAL A 114 -4.86 -23.90 -8.03
C VAL A 114 -4.21 -22.96 -9.04
N VAL A 115 -4.96 -21.95 -9.50
CA VAL A 115 -4.48 -20.96 -10.47
C VAL A 115 -4.44 -19.55 -9.86
N PRO A 116 -3.40 -18.76 -10.16
CA PRO A 116 -3.33 -17.36 -9.76
C PRO A 116 -4.16 -16.49 -10.71
N ILE A 117 -5.12 -15.73 -10.17
CA ILE A 117 -5.85 -14.70 -10.92
C ILE A 117 -5.32 -13.32 -10.47
N PRO A 118 -4.62 -12.57 -11.33
CA PRO A 118 -4.08 -11.26 -10.97
C PRO A 118 -5.14 -10.31 -10.42
N ARG A 119 -4.88 -9.72 -9.25
CA ARG A 119 -5.77 -8.70 -8.69
C ARG A 119 -5.65 -7.41 -9.50
N SER A 120 -6.76 -6.67 -9.58
CA SER A 120 -6.73 -5.34 -10.20
C SER A 120 -5.92 -4.38 -9.34
N VAL A 121 -5.06 -3.59 -10.00
CA VAL A 121 -4.38 -2.43 -9.40
C VAL A 121 -5.01 -1.10 -9.86
N SER A 122 -6.16 -1.18 -10.55
CA SER A 122 -6.86 -0.03 -11.13
C SER A 122 -7.16 1.04 -10.09
N TYR A 123 -7.04 2.30 -10.47
CA TYR A 123 -7.20 3.50 -9.64
C TYR A 123 -8.47 3.53 -8.77
N ARG A 124 -9.56 2.86 -9.19
CA ARG A 124 -10.84 2.83 -8.45
C ARG A 124 -10.96 1.74 -7.38
N LYS A 125 -10.03 0.77 -7.33
CA LYS A 125 -10.19 -0.46 -6.54
C LYS A 125 -9.16 -0.65 -5.43
N ALA A 126 -8.00 0.01 -5.51
CA ALA A 126 -6.95 -0.08 -4.51
C ALA A 126 -6.65 1.30 -3.92
N ASP A 127 -6.64 1.41 -2.60
CA ASP A 127 -6.21 2.62 -1.90
C ASP A 127 -4.68 2.77 -1.90
N GLU A 128 -4.19 3.90 -1.38
CA GLU A 128 -2.76 4.20 -1.36
C GLU A 128 -1.94 3.12 -0.64
N ASP A 129 -2.45 2.63 0.50
CA ASP A 129 -1.77 1.62 1.31
C ASP A 129 -1.66 0.29 0.55
N GLU A 130 -2.76 -0.18 -0.06
CA GLU A 130 -2.76 -1.39 -0.88
C GLU A 130 -1.82 -1.27 -2.07
N PHE A 131 -1.70 -0.08 -2.66
CA PHE A 131 -0.81 0.11 -3.79
C PHE A 131 0.67 0.19 -3.37
N ARG A 132 0.97 0.71 -2.18
CA ARG A 132 2.31 0.64 -1.58
C ARG A 132 2.70 -0.79 -1.27
N GLU A 133 1.78 -1.56 -0.66
CA GLU A 133 2.00 -2.99 -0.42
C GLU A 133 2.28 -3.74 -1.72
N PHE A 134 1.53 -3.46 -2.80
CA PHE A 134 1.79 -4.03 -4.11
C PHE A 134 3.18 -3.65 -4.64
N HIS A 135 3.57 -2.38 -4.55
CA HIS A 135 4.88 -1.90 -4.96
C HIS A 135 6.01 -2.65 -4.22
N ASP A 136 5.91 -2.75 -2.89
CA ASP A 136 6.91 -3.41 -2.05
C ASP A 136 7.02 -4.91 -2.40
N LYS A 137 5.89 -5.57 -2.65
CA LYS A 137 5.87 -6.98 -3.10
C LYS A 137 6.51 -7.16 -4.47
N VAL A 138 6.32 -6.22 -5.40
CA VAL A 138 6.99 -6.23 -6.71
C VAL A 138 8.50 -6.08 -6.53
N LEU A 139 8.97 -5.11 -5.74
CA LEU A 139 10.41 -4.96 -5.46
C LEU A 139 11.01 -6.20 -4.80
N GLY A 140 10.30 -6.78 -3.83
CA GLY A 140 10.71 -8.03 -3.17
C GLY A 140 10.82 -9.21 -4.15
N PHE A 141 9.87 -9.34 -5.07
CA PHE A 141 9.91 -10.36 -6.12
C PHE A 141 11.09 -10.14 -7.08
N LEU A 142 11.31 -8.90 -7.52
CA LEU A 142 12.40 -8.54 -8.44
C LEU A 142 13.78 -8.81 -7.82
N ARG A 143 13.95 -8.55 -6.53
CA ARG A 143 15.17 -8.88 -5.77
C ARG A 143 15.30 -10.38 -5.46
N GLY A 144 14.23 -11.14 -5.62
CA GLY A 144 14.24 -12.57 -5.39
C GLY A 144 15.13 -13.33 -6.38
N PRO A 145 15.46 -14.60 -6.09
CA PRO A 145 16.38 -15.39 -6.90
C PRO A 145 15.84 -15.76 -8.30
N HIS A 146 14.54 -15.54 -8.55
CA HIS A 146 13.88 -15.97 -9.78
C HIS A 146 13.87 -14.90 -10.88
N ALA A 147 13.55 -13.65 -10.53
CA ALA A 147 13.20 -12.62 -11.52
C ALA A 147 14.35 -12.30 -12.47
N ALA A 148 15.54 -11.99 -11.95
CA ALA A 148 16.69 -11.65 -12.77
C ALA A 148 17.12 -12.80 -13.70
N LYS A 149 17.05 -14.05 -13.21
CA LYS A 149 17.34 -15.26 -14.00
C LYS A 149 16.32 -15.48 -15.12
N TYR A 150 15.05 -15.16 -14.86
CA TYR A 150 13.98 -15.29 -15.84
C TYR A 150 14.08 -14.23 -16.94
N LEU A 151 14.39 -12.97 -16.57
CA LEU A 151 14.48 -11.84 -17.49
C LEU A 151 15.77 -11.87 -18.32
N TRP A 152 16.91 -12.21 -17.72
CA TRP A 152 18.22 -12.18 -18.39
C TRP A 152 18.92 -13.54 -18.32
N ARG A 153 18.32 -14.54 -18.96
CA ARG A 153 18.84 -15.92 -18.96
C ARG A 153 20.25 -16.03 -19.56
N HIS A 154 20.62 -15.12 -20.46
CA HIS A 154 21.93 -15.13 -21.12
C HIS A 154 23.07 -14.54 -20.26
N LEU A 155 22.75 -13.77 -19.21
CA LEU A 155 23.74 -13.13 -18.34
C LEU A 155 24.27 -14.07 -17.24
N SER A 156 25.45 -13.77 -16.71
CA SER A 156 25.98 -14.41 -15.50
C SER A 156 25.21 -13.97 -14.25
N ASP A 157 25.34 -14.69 -13.14
CA ASP A 157 24.64 -14.32 -11.91
C ASP A 157 25.10 -12.96 -11.34
N ALA A 158 26.37 -12.60 -11.52
CA ALA A 158 26.90 -11.29 -11.14
C ALA A 158 26.28 -10.18 -12.01
N ASP A 159 26.28 -10.36 -13.33
CA ASP A 159 25.73 -9.37 -14.27
C ASP A 159 24.21 -9.21 -14.09
N ARG A 160 23.49 -10.29 -13.77
CA ARG A 160 22.06 -10.25 -13.44
C ARG A 160 21.76 -9.40 -12.21
N ALA A 161 22.56 -9.56 -11.16
CA ALA A 161 22.40 -8.77 -9.93
C ALA A 161 22.67 -7.29 -10.21
N GLU A 162 23.73 -6.98 -10.95
CA GLU A 162 24.04 -5.60 -11.35
C GLU A 162 22.94 -5.00 -12.24
N MET A 163 22.43 -5.77 -13.22
CA MET A 163 21.35 -5.31 -14.09
C MET A 163 20.07 -5.02 -13.31
N MET A 164 19.71 -5.88 -12.35
CA MET A 164 18.57 -5.64 -11.48
C MET A 164 18.75 -4.35 -10.68
N GLU A 165 19.91 -4.18 -10.03
CA GLU A 165 20.21 -2.97 -9.24
C GLU A 165 20.18 -1.70 -10.10
N ARG A 166 20.73 -1.75 -11.31
CA ARG A 166 20.66 -0.62 -12.25
C ARG A 166 19.22 -0.25 -12.56
N VAL A 167 18.30 -1.21 -12.68
CA VAL A 167 16.89 -0.97 -12.98
C VAL A 167 16.14 -0.43 -11.77
N ILE A 168 16.28 -1.07 -10.60
CA ILE A 168 15.43 -0.81 -9.43
C ILE A 168 16.03 0.17 -8.41
N GLY A 169 17.36 0.34 -8.35
CA GLY A 169 18.03 1.09 -7.28
C GLY A 169 17.70 2.59 -7.23
N SER A 170 17.15 3.16 -8.30
CA SER A 170 16.63 4.54 -8.30
C SER A 170 15.15 4.64 -7.92
N PHE A 171 14.52 3.52 -7.58
CA PHE A 171 13.11 3.42 -7.23
C PHE A 171 12.91 3.02 -5.76
N GLU A 172 13.84 3.44 -4.90
CA GLU A 172 13.85 3.21 -3.46
C GLU A 172 13.78 4.51 -2.65
#